data_AF-F0RZV3-F1
#
_entry.id   AF-F0RZV3-F1
#
_cell.length_a   1.000
_cell.length_b   1.000
_cell.length_c   1.000
_cell.angle_alpha   90.00
_cell.angle_beta   90.00
_cell.angle_gamma   90.00
#
_symmetry.space_group_name_H-M   'P 1'
#
loop_
_entity.id
_entity.type
_entity.pdbx_description
1 polymer ?
#
loop_
_entity_poly.entity_id
_entity_poly.type
_entity_poly.pdbx_seq_one_letter_code
_entity_poly.pdbx_strand_id
1 'polypeptide(L)'
;MQQPKSMILHLQQPITYQMAPFSASDAQMAYEHMLSYLDTQEVGSEGCIALSSTQNLLFQGIQNPPDEETRYAVQQGLEQPQLSGPYHIEPGRYEFIQLAPTDSLVDLLSNIPMLFDGPNCIYVRLLKENPIAIIAQLWVVR
;
A
#
# COMPACT_ATOMS: atom_id res chain seq x y z
N MET A 1 0.72 -24.84 0.70
CA MET A 1 0.99 -23.43 0.31
C MET A 1 2.07 -22.90 1.23
N GLN A 2 3.14 -22.30 0.69
CA GLN A 2 4.15 -21.64 1.54
C GLN A 2 3.50 -20.40 2.16
N GLN A 3 3.62 -20.24 3.48
CA GLN A 3 3.19 -19.01 4.14
C GLN A 3 4.08 -17.85 3.67
N PRO A 4 3.51 -16.69 3.32
CA PRO A 4 4.31 -15.56 2.88
C PRO A 4 5.21 -15.09 4.02
N LYS A 5 6.47 -14.78 3.69
CA LYS A 5 7.49 -14.43 4.68
C LYS A 5 7.27 -13.00 5.16
N SER A 6 7.01 -12.86 6.46
CA SER A 6 7.02 -11.56 7.14
C SER A 6 8.45 -11.02 7.26
N MET A 7 8.60 -9.71 7.04
CA MET A 7 9.84 -8.95 7.20
C MET A 7 9.58 -7.71 8.05
N ILE A 8 10.63 -7.13 8.64
CA ILE A 8 10.54 -5.84 9.30
C ILE A 8 11.07 -4.77 8.36
N LEU A 9 10.22 -3.80 8.03
CA LEU A 9 10.56 -2.64 7.24
C LEU A 9 10.74 -1.43 8.16
N HIS A 10 11.86 -0.73 7.98
CA HIS A 10 12.14 0.53 8.65
C HIS A 10 11.95 1.68 7.66
N LEU A 11 10.77 2.30 7.68
CA LEU A 11 10.47 3.44 6.84
C LEU A 11 11.09 4.70 7.44
N GLN A 12 12.06 5.30 6.75
CA GLN A 12 12.78 6.49 7.23
C GLN A 12 12.07 7.80 6.88
N GLN A 13 11.33 7.82 5.78
CA GLN A 13 10.66 9.01 5.24
C GLN A 13 9.20 8.68 4.92
N PRO A 14 8.26 9.62 5.09
CA PRO A 14 6.85 9.35 4.87
C PRO A 14 6.56 8.99 3.40
N ILE A 15 5.52 8.19 3.18
CA ILE A 15 4.98 7.95 1.83
C ILE A 15 3.64 8.68 1.71
N THR A 16 3.60 9.72 0.88
CA THR A 16 2.42 10.59 0.72
C THR A 16 1.56 10.17 -0.46
N TYR A 17 0.26 9.99 -0.26
CA TYR A 17 -0.66 9.62 -1.33
C TYR A 17 -1.59 10.76 -1.70
N GLN A 18 -1.91 10.86 -2.99
CA GLN A 18 -3.03 11.67 -3.46
C GLN A 18 -4.33 10.88 -3.31
N MET A 19 -5.45 11.58 -3.17
CA MET A 19 -6.76 10.92 -3.10
C MET A 19 -7.04 10.16 -4.40
N ALA A 20 -7.53 8.93 -4.29
CA ALA A 20 -7.88 8.14 -5.46
C ALA A 20 -9.01 8.82 -6.28
N PRO A 21 -9.02 8.73 -7.62
CA PRO A 21 -10.01 9.37 -8.49
C PRO A 21 -11.36 8.64 -8.53
N PHE A 22 -11.63 7.78 -7.54
CA PHE A 22 -12.85 7.00 -7.40
C PHE A 22 -13.28 6.96 -5.94
N SER A 23 -14.56 6.70 -5.71
CA SER A 23 -15.13 6.50 -4.37
C SER A 23 -15.38 5.00 -4.13
N ALA A 24 -15.37 4.62 -2.86
CA ALA A 24 -15.72 3.29 -2.39
C ALA A 24 -16.49 3.42 -1.07
N SER A 25 -17.53 2.61 -0.90
CA SER A 25 -18.32 2.57 0.34
C SER A 25 -17.64 1.80 1.47
N ASP A 26 -16.75 0.86 1.11
CA ASP A 26 -16.11 -0.08 2.02
C ASP A 26 -14.75 -0.53 1.48
N ALA A 27 -14.04 -1.31 2.31
CA ALA A 27 -12.68 -1.75 2.04
C ALA A 27 -12.58 -2.71 0.84
N GLN A 28 -13.54 -3.60 0.66
CA GLN A 28 -13.54 -4.57 -0.44
C GLN A 28 -13.73 -3.85 -1.77
N MET A 29 -14.70 -2.94 -1.84
CA MET A 29 -14.93 -2.12 -3.03
C MET A 29 -13.73 -1.22 -3.36
N ALA A 30 -13.08 -0.63 -2.35
CA ALA A 30 -11.85 0.13 -2.52
C ALA A 30 -10.74 -0.71 -3.15
N TYR A 31 -10.59 -1.95 -2.69
CA TYR A 31 -9.61 -2.91 -3.20
C TYR A 31 -9.85 -3.29 -4.66
N GLU A 32 -11.09 -3.64 -5.02
CA GLU A 32 -11.48 -3.98 -6.40
C GLU A 32 -11.32 -2.80 -7.36
N HIS A 33 -11.77 -1.61 -6.95
CA HIS A 33 -11.59 -0.39 -7.74
C HIS A 33 -10.11 -0.05 -7.92
N MET A 34 -9.28 -0.22 -6.88
CA MET A 34 -7.85 0.05 -6.94
C MET A 34 -7.13 -0.91 -7.89
N LEU A 35 -7.43 -2.21 -7.84
CA LEU A 35 -6.88 -3.19 -8.78
C LEU A 35 -7.25 -2.83 -10.23
N SER A 36 -8.52 -2.52 -10.47
CA SER A 36 -9.02 -2.13 -11.80
C SER A 36 -8.37 -0.83 -12.30
N TYR A 37 -8.20 0.15 -11.41
CA TYR A 37 -7.54 1.41 -11.73
C TYR A 37 -6.10 1.17 -12.14
N LEU A 38 -5.31 0.49 -11.29
CA LEU A 38 -3.89 0.23 -11.52
C LEU A 38 -3.62 -0.59 -12.77
N ASP A 39 -4.56 -1.44 -13.21
CA ASP A 39 -4.37 -2.22 -14.43
C ASP A 39 -4.22 -1.34 -15.68
N THR A 40 -4.80 -0.14 -15.66
CA THR A 40 -4.74 0.85 -16.74
C THR A 40 -3.63 1.89 -16.58
N GLN A 41 -2.89 1.86 -15.46
CA GLN A 41 -1.85 2.85 -15.16
C GLN A 41 -0.47 2.41 -15.65
N GLU A 42 0.46 3.36 -15.67
CA GLU A 42 1.85 3.11 -15.98
C GLU A 42 2.52 2.18 -14.93
N VAL A 43 3.53 1.45 -15.39
CA VAL A 43 4.37 0.63 -14.50
C VAL A 43 5.07 1.53 -13.49
N GLY A 44 5.04 1.14 -12.23
CA GLY A 44 5.54 1.92 -11.10
C GLY A 44 4.47 2.73 -10.37
N SER A 45 3.25 2.82 -10.91
CA SER A 45 2.12 3.37 -10.16
C SER A 45 1.75 2.48 -8.97
N GLU A 46 1.31 3.11 -7.90
CA GLU A 46 0.87 2.40 -6.70
C GLU A 46 -0.43 2.95 -6.13
N GLY A 47 -1.17 2.06 -5.49
CA GLY A 47 -2.35 2.35 -4.69
C GLY A 47 -2.12 2.00 -3.23
N CYS A 48 -2.69 2.78 -2.33
CA CYS A 48 -2.70 2.50 -0.91
C CYS A 48 -4.13 2.54 -0.38
N ILE A 49 -4.50 1.53 0.38
CA ILE A 49 -5.76 1.43 1.09
C ILE A 49 -5.41 1.31 2.57
N ALA A 50 -5.77 2.32 3.35
CA ALA A 50 -5.57 2.33 4.78
C ALA A 50 -6.85 1.85 5.48
N LEU A 51 -6.70 0.88 6.37
CA LEU A 51 -7.78 0.25 7.11
C LEU A 51 -7.54 0.38 8.61
N SER A 52 -8.61 0.41 9.41
CA SER A 52 -8.51 0.23 10.86
C SER A 52 -8.18 -1.22 11.22
N SER A 53 -7.88 -1.50 12.49
CA SER A 53 -7.78 -2.87 13.03
C SER A 53 -9.04 -3.71 12.79
N THR A 54 -10.20 -3.07 12.74
CA THR A 54 -11.50 -3.68 12.42
C THR A 54 -11.80 -3.71 10.91
N GLN A 55 -10.81 -3.45 10.07
CA GLN A 55 -10.89 -3.49 8.60
C GLN A 55 -11.84 -2.44 7.98
N ASN A 56 -12.19 -1.38 8.73
CA ASN A 56 -12.95 -0.28 8.16
C ASN A 56 -12.05 0.56 7.27
N LEU A 57 -12.57 0.98 6.11
CA LEU A 57 -11.87 1.87 5.19
C LEU A 57 -11.64 3.24 5.87
N LEU A 58 -10.37 3.61 6.01
CA LEU A 58 -9.96 4.93 6.53
C LEU A 58 -9.58 5.88 5.40
N PHE A 59 -8.88 5.36 4.39
CA PHE A 59 -8.40 6.14 3.26
C PHE A 59 -8.10 5.24 2.06
N GLN A 60 -8.21 5.80 0.86
CA GLN A 60 -7.68 5.22 -0.36
C GLN A 60 -7.00 6.30 -1.21
N GLY A 61 -5.80 5.99 -1.70
CA GLY A 61 -5.00 6.93 -2.46
C GLY A 61 -4.05 6.27 -3.42
N ILE A 62 -3.43 7.11 -4.25
CA ILE A 62 -2.57 6.68 -5.35
C ILE A 62 -1.27 7.50 -5.36
N GLN A 63 -0.25 6.92 -5.98
CA GLN A 63 0.90 7.64 -6.50
C GLN A 63 1.14 7.22 -7.96
N ASN A 64 1.57 8.20 -8.75
CA ASN A 64 2.12 7.94 -10.08
C ASN A 64 3.52 7.31 -9.95
N PRO A 65 4.09 6.76 -11.04
CA PRO A 65 5.45 6.28 -11.01
C PRO A 65 6.42 7.39 -10.55
N PRO A 66 7.47 7.05 -9.81
CA PRO A 66 8.43 8.04 -9.34
C PRO A 66 9.13 8.72 -10.53
N ASP A 67 9.15 10.05 -10.51
CA ASP A 67 9.86 10.85 -11.50
C ASP A 67 11.39 10.70 -11.40
N GLU A 68 12.13 11.35 -12.31
CA GLU A 68 13.59 11.28 -12.32
C GLU A 68 14.23 11.82 -11.04
N GLU A 69 13.66 12.89 -10.48
CA GLU A 69 14.16 13.51 -9.25
C GLU A 69 13.98 12.58 -8.05
N THR A 70 12.80 11.98 -7.90
CA THR A 70 12.51 11.00 -6.84
C THR A 70 13.41 9.78 -6.97
N ARG A 71 13.58 9.25 -8.19
CA ARG A 71 14.47 8.09 -8.43
C ARG A 71 15.92 8.42 -8.10
N TYR A 72 16.39 9.62 -8.46
CA TYR A 72 17.73 10.08 -8.12
C TYR A 72 17.91 10.23 -6.60
N ALA A 73 16.95 10.85 -5.90
CA ALA A 73 16.98 11.01 -4.46
C ALA A 73 17.05 9.65 -3.74
N VAL A 74 16.22 8.69 -4.15
CA VAL A 74 16.24 7.32 -3.64
C VAL A 74 17.61 6.66 -3.87
N GLN A 75 18.16 6.78 -5.08
CA GLN A 75 19.45 6.18 -5.43
C GLN A 75 20.61 6.75 -4.60
N GLN A 76 20.57 8.04 -4.28
CA GLN A 76 21.60 8.74 -3.51
C GLN A 76 21.34 8.71 -1.99
N GLY A 77 20.22 8.12 -1.54
CA GLY A 77 19.84 8.12 -0.13
C GLY A 77 19.52 9.52 0.43
N LEU A 78 19.03 10.41 -0.42
CA LEU A 78 18.65 11.78 -0.08
C LEU A 78 17.20 11.84 0.44
N GLU A 79 16.84 12.99 1.00
CA GLU A 79 15.44 13.31 1.27
C GLU A 79 14.67 13.34 -0.06
N GLN A 80 13.55 12.62 -0.11
CA GLN A 80 12.69 12.60 -1.29
C GLN A 80 11.91 13.91 -1.36
N PRO A 81 11.58 14.40 -2.57
CA PRO A 81 10.73 15.56 -2.73
C PRO A 81 9.41 15.36 -1.98
N GLN A 82 9.03 16.33 -1.15
CA GLN A 82 7.78 16.24 -0.41
C GLN A 82 6.59 16.41 -1.36
N LEU A 83 5.94 15.29 -1.67
CA LEU A 83 4.63 15.32 -2.33
C LEU A 83 3.60 15.89 -1.35
N SER A 84 2.74 16.78 -1.86
CA SER A 84 1.54 17.23 -1.14
C SER A 84 0.42 16.22 -1.36
N GLY A 85 -0.19 15.76 -0.28
CA GLY A 85 -1.30 14.82 -0.31
C GLY A 85 -2.06 14.82 1.01
N PRO A 86 -3.33 14.39 1.00
CA PRO A 86 -4.16 14.38 2.20
C PRO A 86 -3.81 13.28 3.20
N TYR A 87 -2.94 12.32 2.84
CA TYR A 87 -2.65 11.16 3.66
C TYR A 87 -1.21 10.69 3.52
N HIS A 88 -0.62 10.23 4.63
CA HIS A 88 0.77 9.80 4.71
C HIS A 88 0.86 8.47 5.47
N ILE A 89 1.69 7.55 4.98
CA ILE A 89 2.26 6.50 5.82
C ILE A 89 3.47 7.10 6.53
N GLU A 90 3.41 7.22 7.85
CA GLU A 90 4.43 7.89 8.65
C GLU A 90 5.73 7.08 8.74
N PRO A 91 6.90 7.73 8.91
CA PRO A 91 8.14 7.01 9.26
C PRO A 91 7.94 6.11 10.49
N GLY A 92 8.50 4.91 10.44
CA GLY A 92 8.24 3.94 11.49
C GLY A 92 8.75 2.54 11.21
N ARG A 93 8.40 1.63 12.10
CA ARG A 93 8.68 0.20 11.97
C ARG A 93 7.40 -0.52 11.60
N TYR A 94 7.46 -1.25 10.49
CA TYR A 94 6.34 -1.97 9.93
C TYR A 94 6.67 -3.44 9.84
N GLU A 95 5.72 -4.28 10.23
CA GLU A 95 5.67 -5.63 9.76
C GLU A 95 5.15 -5.63 8.31
N PHE A 96 5.89 -6.30 7.44
CA PHE A 96 5.74 -6.25 6.00
C PHE A 96 5.58 -7.66 5.45
N ILE A 97 4.55 -7.86 4.63
CA ILE A 97 4.30 -9.10 3.91
C ILE A 97 4.04 -8.76 2.44
N GLN A 98 4.75 -9.41 1.52
CA GLN A 98 4.52 -9.27 0.08
C GLN A 98 3.97 -10.57 -0.50
N LEU A 99 2.92 -10.45 -1.33
CA LEU A 99 2.23 -11.57 -1.95
C LEU A 99 1.53 -11.13 -3.25
N ALA A 100 1.01 -12.09 -4.01
CA ALA A 100 0.12 -11.78 -5.12
C ALA A 100 -1.22 -11.25 -4.59
N PRO A 101 -1.87 -10.31 -5.30
CA PRO A 101 -3.24 -9.92 -4.98
C PRO A 101 -4.15 -11.15 -5.08
N THR A 102 -5.14 -11.18 -4.20
CA THR A 102 -6.22 -12.18 -4.18
C THR A 102 -7.51 -11.56 -4.70
N ASP A 103 -8.49 -12.38 -5.05
CA ASP A 103 -9.81 -11.90 -5.52
C ASP A 103 -10.59 -11.17 -4.42
N SER A 104 -10.36 -11.55 -3.16
CA SER A 104 -10.97 -10.96 -1.96
C SER A 104 -9.92 -10.29 -1.08
N LEU A 105 -10.24 -9.10 -0.56
CA LEU A 105 -9.41 -8.42 0.42
C LEU A 105 -9.31 -9.23 1.72
N VAL A 106 -10.37 -9.93 2.11
CA VAL A 106 -10.39 -10.76 3.32
C VAL A 106 -9.37 -11.89 3.22
N ASP A 107 -9.26 -12.52 2.05
CA ASP A 107 -8.27 -13.58 1.81
C ASP A 107 -6.85 -13.01 1.89
N LEU A 108 -6.64 -11.80 1.38
CA LEU A 108 -5.37 -11.08 1.50
C LEU A 108 -5.02 -10.85 2.99
N LEU A 109 -5.95 -10.25 3.74
CA LEU A 109 -5.78 -9.89 5.15
C LEU A 109 -5.63 -11.11 6.07
N SER A 110 -6.09 -12.29 5.66
CA SER A 110 -5.90 -13.55 6.41
C SER A 110 -4.43 -13.93 6.61
N ASN A 111 -3.52 -13.32 5.84
CA ASN A 111 -2.07 -13.50 5.97
C ASN A 111 -1.46 -12.67 7.11
N ILE A 112 -2.21 -11.75 7.73
CA ILE A 112 -1.74 -10.96 8.86
C ILE A 112 -1.95 -11.77 10.15
N PRO A 113 -0.88 -12.17 10.86
CA PRO A 113 -1.02 -12.88 12.12
C PRO A 113 -1.63 -11.96 13.20
N MET A 114 -2.59 -12.49 13.97
CA MET A 114 -3.09 -11.88 15.22
C MET A 114 -3.70 -10.47 15.08
N LEU A 115 -4.66 -10.30 14.17
CA LEU A 115 -5.45 -9.06 14.05
C LEU A 115 -6.35 -8.73 15.26
N PHE A 116 -6.64 -9.70 16.13
CA PHE A 116 -7.65 -9.57 17.20
C PHE A 116 -7.24 -8.62 18.35
N ASP A 117 -5.94 -8.37 18.54
CA ASP A 117 -5.38 -7.32 19.45
C ASP A 117 -4.65 -6.22 18.63
N GLY A 118 -5.07 -6.03 17.38
CA GLY A 118 -4.24 -5.58 16.27
C GLY A 118 -3.78 -4.11 16.24
N PRO A 119 -3.00 -3.75 15.19
CA PRO A 119 -2.40 -2.44 14.99
C PRO A 119 -3.43 -1.34 14.73
N ASN A 120 -3.10 -0.09 15.06
CA ASN A 120 -3.99 1.05 14.83
C ASN A 120 -4.39 1.23 13.35
N CYS A 121 -3.49 0.89 12.43
CA CYS A 121 -3.75 0.95 11.00
C CYS A 121 -3.06 -0.20 10.26
N ILE A 122 -3.76 -0.73 9.27
CA ILE A 122 -3.27 -1.73 8.32
C ILE A 122 -3.23 -1.03 6.96
N TYR A 123 -2.09 -1.09 6.28
CA TYR A 123 -1.98 -0.55 4.93
C TYR A 123 -1.90 -1.71 3.94
N VAL A 124 -2.80 -1.69 2.97
CA VAL A 124 -2.75 -2.56 1.80
C VAL A 124 -2.22 -1.72 0.65
N ARG A 125 -0.97 -1.96 0.27
CA ARG A 125 -0.35 -1.31 -0.89
C ARG A 125 -0.40 -2.23 -2.08
N LEU A 126 -0.78 -1.69 -3.23
CA LEU A 126 -0.86 -2.38 -4.51
C LEU A 126 0.09 -1.68 -5.47
N LEU A 127 1.09 -2.40 -5.99
CA LEU A 127 2.12 -1.85 -6.86
C LEU A 127 2.02 -2.49 -8.26
N LYS A 128 1.87 -1.67 -9.31
CA LYS A 128 1.96 -2.12 -10.70
C LYS A 128 3.43 -2.36 -11.04
N GLU A 129 3.92 -3.56 -10.73
CA GLU A 129 5.34 -3.93 -10.92
C GLU A 129 5.72 -4.05 -12.40
N ASN A 130 4.80 -4.53 -13.22
CA ASN A 130 5.01 -4.69 -14.66
C ASN A 130 3.66 -4.63 -15.41
N PRO A 131 3.63 -4.67 -16.76
CA PRO A 131 2.40 -4.48 -17.52
C PRO A 131 1.27 -5.46 -17.20
N ILE A 132 1.58 -6.65 -16.67
CA ILE A 132 0.59 -7.73 -16.44
C ILE A 132 0.45 -8.13 -14.97
N ALA A 133 1.26 -7.58 -14.07
CA ALA A 133 1.27 -7.99 -12.67
C ALA A 133 1.16 -6.78 -11.73
N ILE A 134 0.26 -6.94 -10.76
CA ILE A 134 0.19 -6.11 -9.57
C ILE A 134 0.68 -6.97 -8.40
N ILE A 135 1.48 -6.38 -7.52
CA ILE A 135 1.90 -7.00 -6.28
C ILE A 135 1.12 -6.37 -5.13
N ALA A 136 0.68 -7.20 -4.18
CA ALA A 136 0.12 -6.73 -2.92
C ALA A 136 1.16 -6.75 -1.82
N GLN A 137 1.15 -5.70 -1.00
CA GLN A 137 1.96 -5.59 0.20
C GLN A 137 1.05 -5.24 1.38
N LEU A 138 1.15 -6.01 2.45
CA LEU A 138 0.46 -5.76 3.71
C LEU A 138 1.45 -5.18 4.70
N TRP A 139 1.15 -4.00 5.21
CA TRP A 139 1.98 -3.29 6.18
C TRP A 139 1.18 -3.07 7.45
N VAL A 140 1.79 -3.44 8.57
CA VAL A 140 1.20 -3.37 9.89
C VAL A 140 2.17 -2.64 10.81
N VAL A 141 1.69 -1.57 11.46
CA VAL A 141 2.50 -0.83 12.43
C VAL A 141 2.90 -1.74 13.59
N ARG A 142 4.18 -1.70 13.98
CA ARG A 142 4.74 -2.42 15.15
C ARG A 142 5.09 -1.47 16.29
#